data_AF-A0A821ZX73-F1
#
_entry.id   AF-A0A821ZX73-F1
#
_cell.length_a   1.000
_cell.length_b   1.000
_cell.length_c   1.000
_cell.angle_alpha   90.00
_cell.angle_beta   90.00
_cell.angle_gamma   90.00
#
_symmetry.space_group_name_H-M   'P 1'
#
loop_
_entity.id
_entity.type
_entity.pdbx_description
1 polymer ?
#
loop_
_entity_poly.entity_id
_entity_poly.type
_entity_poly.pdbx_seq_one_letter_code
_entity_poly.pdbx_strand_id
1 'polypeptide(L)' 'TVFGDEAPSYRTVARWAQWFREGREEIEDEERSGRPVTETTLDNIEEIRSIV' A
#
# COMPACT_ATOMS: atom_id res chain seq x y z
N THR A 1 -21.29 7.83 -12.94
CA THR A 1 -21.25 7.66 -11.46
C THR A 1 -20.98 9.00 -10.84
N VAL A 2 -21.47 9.29 -9.63
CA VAL A 2 -21.27 10.60 -8.96
C VAL A 2 -19.78 10.97 -8.83
N PHE A 3 -18.89 9.96 -8.75
CA PHE A 3 -17.46 10.13 -8.52
C PHE A 3 -16.55 9.75 -9.70
N GLY A 4 -17.10 9.34 -10.86
CA GLY A 4 -16.30 9.04 -12.06
C GLY A 4 -15.07 8.16 -11.80
N ASP A 5 -13.89 8.68 -12.17
CA ASP A 5 -12.57 8.06 -12.01
C ASP A 5 -12.02 8.12 -10.57
N GLU A 6 -12.59 8.97 -9.72
CA GLU A 6 -12.26 9.03 -8.28
C GLU A 6 -12.94 7.91 -7.49
N ALA A 7 -13.86 7.17 -8.14
CA ALA A 7 -14.52 6.03 -7.52
C ALA A 7 -13.52 4.87 -7.30
N PRO A 8 -13.62 4.16 -6.16
CA PRO A 8 -12.85 2.93 -5.95
C PRO A 8 -13.13 1.92 -7.06
N SER A 9 -12.10 1.20 -7.49
CA SER A 9 -12.26 0.13 -8.47
C SER A 9 -13.22 -0.96 -7.94
N TYR A 10 -13.89 -1.67 -8.85
CA TYR A 10 -14.74 -2.81 -8.48
C TYR A 10 -14.00 -3.83 -7.61
N ARG A 11 -12.72 -4.11 -7.92
CA ARG A 11 -11.88 -5.04 -7.16
C ARG A 11 -11.71 -4.60 -5.71
N THR A 12 -11.53 -3.29 -5.49
CA THR A 12 -11.41 -2.72 -4.14
C THR A 12 -12.69 -2.96 -3.34
N VAL A 13 -13.85 -2.63 -3.93
CA VAL A 13 -15.16 -2.78 -3.27
C VAL A 13 -15.48 -4.24 -2.99
N ALA A 14 -15.21 -5.15 -3.93
CA ALA A 14 -15.46 -6.58 -3.77
C ALA A 14 -14.67 -7.18 -2.59
N ARG A 15 -13.40 -6.77 -2.43
CA ARG A 15 -12.55 -7.19 -1.31
C ARG A 15 -13.10 -6.71 0.03
N TRP A 16 -13.50 -5.44 0.13
CA TRP A 16 -14.10 -4.91 1.36
C TRP A 16 -15.41 -5.61 1.72
N ALA A 17 -16.26 -5.90 0.73
CA ALA A 17 -17.50 -6.65 0.95
C ALA A 17 -17.26 -8.10 1.41
N GLN A 18 -16.14 -8.72 1.01
CA GLN A 18 -15.72 -10.02 1.54
C GLN A 18 -15.31 -9.92 3.01
N TRP A 19 -14.38 -9.01 3.34
CA TRP A 19 -13.92 -8.82 4.73
C TRP A 19 -15.06 -8.52 5.69
N PHE A 20 -16.02 -7.70 5.27
CA PHE A 20 -17.20 -7.42 6.07
C PHE A 20 -18.04 -8.67 6.33
N ARG A 21 -18.26 -9.51 5.31
CA ARG A 21 -19.00 -10.79 5.47
C ARG A 21 -18.25 -11.81 6.31
N GLU A 22 -16.93 -11.76 6.32
CA GLU A 22 -16.06 -12.61 7.14
C GLU A 22 -15.98 -12.14 8.60
N GLY A 23 -16.62 -11.02 8.95
CA GLY A 23 -16.63 -10.48 10.31
C GLY A 23 -15.29 -9.87 10.73
N ARG A 24 -14.52 -9.36 9.77
CA ARG A 24 -13.26 -8.69 10.08
C ARG A 24 -13.54 -7.34 10.76
N GLU A 25 -13.08 -7.21 12.00
CA GLU A 25 -13.27 -6.03 12.85
C GLU A 25 -11.98 -5.24 13.11
N GLU A 26 -10.84 -5.73 12.58
CA GLU A 26 -9.55 -5.05 12.69
C GLU A 26 -9.62 -3.66 12.05
N ILE A 27 -9.35 -2.64 12.87
CA ILE A 27 -9.26 -1.24 12.45
C ILE A 27 -7.80 -0.89 12.09
N GLU A 28 -6.86 -1.65 12.64
CA GLU A 28 -5.44 -1.46 12.36
C GLU A 28 -5.11 -1.91 10.94
N ASP A 29 -4.12 -1.24 10.37
CA ASP A 29 -3.60 -1.65 9.08
C ASP A 29 -2.89 -2.99 9.21
N GLU A 30 -3.08 -3.87 8.21
CA GLU A 30 -2.26 -5.06 8.06
C GLU A 30 -0.78 -4.69 8.09
N GLU A 31 0.06 -5.61 8.57
CA GLU A 31 1.51 -5.44 8.56
C GLU A 31 1.96 -5.09 7.14
N ARG A 32 2.27 -3.81 6.94
CA ARG A 32 2.82 -3.36 5.69
C ARG A 32 4.28 -3.72 5.72
N SER A 33 4.74 -4.46 4.70
CA SER A 33 6.16 -4.51 4.42
C SER A 33 6.62 -3.08 4.22
N GLY A 34 7.31 -2.54 5.23
CA GLY A 34 7.96 -1.25 5.12
C GLY A 34 9.02 -1.31 4.01
N ARG A 35 9.64 -0.16 3.74
CA ARG A 35 10.82 -0.16 2.89
C ARG A 35 11.83 -1.17 3.46
N PRO A 36 12.30 -2.15 2.67
CA PRO A 36 13.34 -3.06 3.14
C PRO A 36 14.52 -2.22 3.63
N VAL A 37 14.96 -2.42 4.88
CA VAL A 37 16.14 -1.72 5.43
C VAL A 37 17.39 -2.03 4.59
N THR A 38 17.37 -3.15 3.86
CA THR A 38 18.37 -3.55 2.87
C THR A 38 18.46 -2.62 1.65
N GLU A 39 17.51 -1.70 1.42
CA GLU A 39 17.62 -0.71 0.34
C GLU A 39 18.52 0.47 0.71
N THR A 40 18.76 0.72 2.00
CA THR A 40 19.65 1.80 2.47
C THR A 40 21.05 1.24 2.68
N THR A 41 21.65 0.68 1.63
CA THR A 41 23.08 0.34 1.64
C THR A 41 23.91 1.61 1.45
N LEU A 42 25.14 1.61 1.96
CA LEU A 42 26.09 2.70 1.71
C LEU A 42 26.30 2.90 0.19
N ASP A 43 26.34 1.81 -0.58
CA ASP A 43 26.47 1.84 -2.04
C ASP A 43 25.33 2.61 -2.71
N ASN A 44 24.08 2.34 -2.33
CA ASN A 44 22.92 3.04 -2.88
C ASN A 44 22.90 4.53 -2.47
N ILE A 45 23.43 4.86 -1.29
CA ILE A 45 23.55 6.25 -0.82
C ILE A 45 24.62 7.00 -1.63
N GLU A 46 25.77 6.37 -1.89
CA GLU A 46 26.87 6.94 -2.67
C GLU A 46 26.45 7.19 -4.13
N GLU A 47 25.76 6.23 -4.74
CA GLU A 47 25.21 6.34 -6.09
C GLU A 47 24.24 7.53 -6.20
N ILE A 48 23.28 7.67 -5.27
CA ILE A 48 22.35 8.81 -5.27
C ILE A 48 23.08 10.15 -5.09
N ARG A 49 24.12 10.22 -4.25
CA ARG A 49 24.92 11.45 -4.05
C ARG A 49 25.66 11.88 -5.31
N SER A 50 25.98 10.95 -6.20
CA SER A 50 26.68 11.25 -7.46
C SER A 50 25.77 11.81 -8.56
N ILE A 51 24.45 11.62 -8.43
CA ILE A 51 23.44 12.07 -9.39
C ILE A 51 22.95 13.49 -9.07
N VAL A 52 23.09 13.92 -7.82
CA VAL A 52 22.73 15.28 -7.33
C VAL A 52 23.88 16.24 -7.55
#